data_AF-A0A964N7H7-F1
#
_entry.id   AF-A0A964N7H7-F1
#
_cell.length_a   1.000
_cell.length_b   1.000
_cell.length_c   1.000
_cell.angle_alpha   90.00
_cell.angle_beta   90.00
_cell.angle_gamma   90.00
#
_symmetry.space_group_name_H-M   'P 1'
#
loop_
_entity.id
_entity.type
_entity.pdbx_description
1 polymer ?
#
loop_
_entity_poly.entity_id
_entity_poly.type
_entity_poly.pdbx_seq_one_letter_code
_entity_poly.pdbx_strand_id
1 'polypeptide(L)'
;MRRTLIIALGTAVTLVTAAVAVATLPAVVGVSEATATFSTTAIEKSKVRTCTAETKTWEMTDGRYTGTVTSTNVVLGGALVIHAHTTYNTTDGLGFVNGEFRIKDDDSRVNGKFSGTIKNGQLVGYLTGRSHGHHAIVLGNLSAAFAGGTSNFADGKIGAGGSTAVLAVVAGRPCKPARESRPEPKRVHAEGIATLAGGPPPTSITVTPKHGPVTPPCAIPVAFVLPAGVVTGAKVETKCEWVGPAPAVLTLTKVRLHK
;
A
#
# COMPACT_ATOMS: atom_id res chain seq x y z
N MET A 1 6.53 -74.86 13.99
CA MET A 1 6.19 -74.08 12.79
C MET A 1 6.39 -72.60 13.12
N ARG A 2 7.17 -71.88 12.29
CA ARG A 2 7.79 -70.58 12.59
C ARG A 2 6.79 -69.41 12.44
N ARG A 3 6.97 -68.39 13.30
CA ARG A 3 6.23 -67.11 13.37
C ARG A 3 6.71 -66.11 12.30
N THR A 4 5.79 -65.30 11.76
CA THR A 4 6.04 -64.11 10.91
C THR A 4 5.03 -63.04 11.32
N LEU A 5 5.38 -62.06 12.16
CA LEU A 5 5.99 -60.74 11.91
C LEU A 5 5.05 -59.66 11.30
N ILE A 6 4.74 -58.69 12.16
CA ILE A 6 4.09 -57.38 12.02
C ILE A 6 5.00 -56.42 11.22
N ILE A 7 4.46 -55.36 10.57
CA ILE A 7 5.01 -53.97 10.57
C ILE A 7 3.98 -52.97 10.02
N ALA A 8 3.75 -51.91 10.80
CA ALA A 8 3.02 -50.69 10.48
C ALA A 8 3.96 -49.64 9.86
N LEU A 9 3.50 -48.90 8.86
CA LEU A 9 4.22 -47.76 8.27
C LEU A 9 3.65 -46.45 8.82
N GLY A 10 4.42 -45.81 9.70
CA GLY A 10 4.27 -44.40 10.06
C GLY A 10 5.38 -43.60 9.39
N THR A 11 5.03 -42.48 8.75
CA THR A 11 6.00 -41.51 8.22
C THR A 11 6.00 -40.28 9.12
N ALA A 12 6.98 -40.19 10.01
CA ALA A 12 7.38 -38.96 10.68
C ALA A 12 8.52 -38.33 9.86
N VAL A 13 8.29 -37.13 9.32
CA VAL A 13 9.34 -36.33 8.68
C VAL A 13 10.05 -35.55 9.78
N THR A 14 11.25 -36.01 10.16
CA THR A 14 12.14 -35.29 11.07
C THR A 14 12.92 -34.24 10.29
N LEU A 15 12.69 -32.97 10.60
CA LEU A 15 13.52 -31.87 10.11
C LEU A 15 14.84 -31.88 10.91
N VAL A 16 15.91 -32.36 10.31
CA VAL A 16 17.26 -32.32 10.89
C VAL A 16 17.79 -30.89 10.76
N THR A 17 17.81 -30.13 11.86
CA THR A 17 18.64 -28.93 11.96
C THR A 17 20.05 -29.36 12.38
N ALA A 18 21.01 -29.16 11.47
CA ALA A 18 22.40 -29.50 11.70
C ALA A 18 22.97 -28.70 12.89
N ALA A 19 23.54 -29.42 13.86
CA ALA A 19 24.41 -28.86 14.88
C ALA A 19 25.75 -28.50 14.23
N VAL A 20 26.07 -27.21 14.14
CA VAL A 20 27.43 -26.78 13.79
C VAL A 20 28.15 -26.47 15.10
N ALA A 21 28.99 -27.39 15.53
CA ALA A 21 30.00 -27.14 16.54
C ALA A 21 31.09 -26.26 15.91
N VAL A 22 31.10 -24.97 16.22
CA VAL A 22 32.22 -24.09 15.88
C VAL A 22 33.15 -24.03 17.08
N ALA A 23 34.31 -24.67 16.91
CA ALA A 23 35.43 -24.62 17.83
C ALA A 23 35.85 -23.17 18.10
N THR A 24 36.13 -22.88 19.36
CA THR A 24 36.74 -21.64 19.85
C THR A 24 38.02 -21.32 19.09
N LEU A 25 37.99 -20.32 18.21
CA LEU A 25 39.17 -19.71 17.62
C LEU A 25 39.38 -18.32 18.23
N PRO A 26 40.56 -18.04 18.82
CA PRO A 26 40.89 -16.71 19.30
C PRO A 26 41.07 -15.75 18.10
N ALA A 27 40.40 -14.60 18.20
CA ALA A 27 40.47 -13.40 17.37
C ALA A 27 41.43 -13.44 16.15
N VAL A 28 40.87 -13.74 14.97
CA VAL A 28 41.45 -13.31 13.69
C VAL A 28 40.74 -12.03 13.27
N VAL A 29 41.50 -10.97 13.04
CA VAL A 29 41.04 -9.76 12.35
C VAL A 29 40.67 -10.19 10.93
N GLY A 30 39.40 -10.48 10.65
CA GLY A 30 39.02 -11.13 9.38
C GLY A 30 37.54 -11.50 9.25
N VAL A 31 37.14 -11.78 8.01
CA VAL A 31 35.79 -12.21 7.59
C VAL A 31 35.43 -13.52 8.29
N SER A 32 34.26 -13.60 8.92
CA SER A 32 33.73 -14.82 9.53
C SER A 32 32.33 -15.14 9.03
N GLU A 33 32.03 -16.43 8.89
CA GLU A 33 30.68 -16.89 8.59
C GLU A 33 29.78 -16.72 9.81
N ALA A 34 28.57 -16.24 9.60
CA ALA A 34 27.57 -16.08 10.65
C ALA A 34 26.19 -16.39 10.10
N THR A 35 25.41 -17.14 10.87
CA THR A 35 24.02 -17.45 10.56
C THR A 35 23.13 -17.01 11.70
N ALA A 36 21.92 -16.55 11.39
CA ALA A 36 20.93 -16.21 12.39
C ALA A 36 19.53 -16.61 11.93
N THR A 37 18.65 -16.90 12.89
CA THR A 37 17.22 -17.02 12.65
C THR A 37 16.51 -15.82 13.25
N PHE A 38 15.39 -15.41 12.67
CA PHE A 38 14.60 -14.31 13.19
C PHE A 38 13.10 -14.52 12.98
N SER A 39 12.30 -13.85 13.80
CA SER A 39 10.84 -13.81 13.64
C SER A 39 10.31 -12.51 14.22
N THR A 40 9.22 -11.98 13.63
CA THR A 40 8.50 -10.84 14.18
C THR A 40 7.18 -11.29 14.77
N THR A 41 6.87 -10.79 15.97
CA THR A 41 5.67 -11.16 16.73
C THR A 41 4.63 -10.06 16.74
N ALA A 42 5.05 -8.79 16.52
CA ALA A 42 4.16 -7.64 16.56
C ALA A 42 4.38 -6.69 15.39
N ILE A 43 3.27 -6.07 14.96
CA ILE A 43 3.23 -4.99 13.98
C ILE A 43 2.88 -3.71 14.75
N GLU A 44 3.88 -2.85 14.96
CA GLU A 44 3.68 -1.61 15.73
C GLU A 44 2.90 -0.58 14.93
N LYS A 45 3.19 -0.49 13.63
CA LYS A 45 2.51 0.42 12.70
C LYS A 45 2.44 -0.25 11.34
N SER A 46 1.29 -0.20 10.69
CA SER A 46 1.15 -0.61 9.30
C SER A 46 0.20 0.32 8.58
N LYS A 47 0.63 0.80 7.42
CA LYS A 47 -0.19 1.54 6.47
C LYS A 47 -0.28 0.72 5.21
N VAL A 48 -1.45 0.15 4.99
CA VAL A 48 -1.76 -0.63 3.80
C VAL A 48 -2.53 0.26 2.83
N ARG A 49 -2.11 0.25 1.57
CA ARG A 49 -2.83 0.83 0.45
C ARG A 49 -3.05 -0.25 -0.58
N THR A 50 -4.30 -0.49 -0.93
CA THR A 50 -4.65 -1.39 -2.02
C THR A 50 -4.95 -0.59 -3.27
N CYS A 51 -4.62 -1.15 -4.41
CA CYS A 51 -5.12 -0.66 -5.68
C CYS A 51 -5.31 -1.81 -6.65
N THR A 52 -6.31 -1.66 -7.52
CA THR A 52 -6.69 -2.68 -8.49
C THR A 52 -6.61 -2.06 -9.88
N ALA A 53 -5.94 -2.75 -10.80
CA ALA A 53 -5.82 -2.37 -12.20
C ALA A 53 -5.72 -3.65 -13.04
N GLU A 54 -6.36 -3.66 -14.21
CA GLU A 54 -6.27 -4.77 -15.18
C GLU A 54 -6.50 -6.15 -14.52
N THR A 55 -7.53 -6.26 -13.66
CA THR A 55 -7.92 -7.47 -12.89
C THR A 55 -6.95 -7.96 -11.80
N LYS A 56 -5.84 -7.28 -11.60
CA LYS A 56 -4.86 -7.59 -10.57
C LYS A 56 -4.98 -6.63 -9.39
N THR A 57 -4.73 -7.15 -8.20
CA THR A 57 -4.75 -6.37 -6.96
C THR A 57 -3.36 -6.28 -6.38
N TRP A 58 -2.89 -5.07 -6.16
CA TRP A 58 -1.64 -4.78 -5.48
C TRP A 58 -1.90 -4.23 -4.10
N GLU A 59 -1.17 -4.78 -3.15
CA GLU A 59 -1.09 -4.31 -1.79
C GLU A 59 0.27 -3.65 -1.58
N MET A 60 0.26 -2.36 -1.27
CA MET A 60 1.43 -1.58 -0.91
C MET A 60 1.41 -1.36 0.59
N THR A 61 2.42 -1.85 1.29
CA THR A 61 2.48 -1.77 2.74
C THR A 61 3.71 -1.03 3.18
N ASP A 62 3.53 -0.11 4.11
CA ASP A 62 4.58 0.49 4.91
C ASP A 62 4.38 0.02 6.35
N GLY A 63 5.25 -0.88 6.80
CA GLY A 63 5.10 -1.61 8.05
C GLY A 63 6.33 -1.49 8.95
N ARG A 64 6.10 -1.39 10.26
CA ARG A 64 7.11 -1.50 11.31
C ARG A 64 6.80 -2.72 12.17
N TYR A 65 7.74 -3.65 12.18
CA TYR A 65 7.63 -4.96 12.79
C TYR A 65 8.67 -5.11 13.90
N THR A 66 8.30 -5.74 15.01
CA THR A 66 9.21 -6.04 16.11
C THR A 66 9.27 -7.52 16.40
N GLY A 67 10.44 -7.97 16.84
CA GLY A 67 10.74 -9.38 16.96
C GLY A 67 12.07 -9.64 17.63
N THR A 68 12.64 -10.82 17.35
CA THR A 68 13.91 -11.27 17.90
C THR A 68 14.76 -11.90 16.81
N VAL A 69 16.08 -11.75 16.95
CA VAL A 69 17.09 -12.50 16.20
C VAL A 69 17.83 -13.42 17.16
N THR A 70 17.94 -14.69 16.80
CA THR A 70 18.70 -15.70 17.52
C THR A 70 19.92 -16.10 16.68
N SER A 71 21.12 -15.94 17.25
CA SER A 71 22.37 -16.33 16.64
C SER A 71 23.36 -16.76 17.72
N THR A 72 24.29 -17.65 17.37
CA THR A 72 25.47 -17.93 18.18
C THR A 72 26.53 -16.83 18.07
N ASN A 73 26.43 -15.97 17.05
CA ASN A 73 27.26 -14.78 16.93
C ASN A 73 26.63 -13.63 17.73
N VAL A 74 27.34 -13.18 18.77
CA VAL A 74 26.91 -12.11 19.69
C VAL A 74 26.57 -10.78 18.98
N VAL A 75 27.10 -10.55 17.78
CA VAL A 75 26.81 -9.35 16.99
C VAL A 75 25.42 -9.40 16.35
N LEU A 76 24.91 -10.59 16.03
CA LEU A 76 23.66 -10.77 15.30
C LEU A 76 22.47 -11.17 16.20
N GLY A 77 22.68 -11.42 17.49
CA GLY A 77 21.61 -11.72 18.44
C GLY A 77 20.95 -10.46 18.99
N GLY A 78 19.66 -10.54 19.37
CA GLY A 78 18.99 -9.51 20.16
C GLY A 78 17.59 -9.14 19.68
N ALA A 79 17.07 -8.03 20.20
CA ALA A 79 15.78 -7.48 19.82
C ALA A 79 15.83 -6.91 18.39
N LEU A 80 14.84 -7.26 17.57
CA LEU A 80 14.74 -6.90 16.17
C LEU A 80 13.66 -5.85 15.95
N VAL A 81 13.98 -4.83 15.15
CA VAL A 81 13.02 -3.91 14.56
C VAL A 81 13.23 -3.90 13.05
N ILE A 82 12.19 -4.16 12.28
CA ILE A 82 12.17 -4.08 10.81
C ILE A 82 11.22 -2.98 10.39
N HIS A 83 11.67 -2.12 9.50
CA HIS A 83 10.85 -1.21 8.72
C HIS A 83 10.83 -1.70 7.28
N ALA A 84 9.67 -2.06 6.75
CA ALA A 84 9.56 -2.64 5.42
C ALA A 84 8.52 -1.90 4.57
N HIS A 85 8.92 -1.57 3.34
CA HIS A 85 8.07 -1.12 2.27
C HIS A 85 7.89 -2.25 1.27
N THR A 86 6.66 -2.69 1.08
CA THR A 86 6.33 -3.81 0.20
C THR A 86 5.38 -3.36 -0.90
N THR A 87 5.48 -4.03 -2.04
CA THR A 87 4.44 -4.03 -3.06
C THR A 87 4.22 -5.48 -3.45
N TYR A 88 3.03 -5.99 -3.18
CA TYR A 88 2.68 -7.39 -3.36
C TYR A 88 1.41 -7.51 -4.21
N ASN A 89 1.53 -8.20 -5.33
CA ASN A 89 0.39 -8.59 -6.16
C ASN A 89 -0.24 -9.83 -5.53
N THR A 90 -1.41 -9.66 -4.92
CA THR A 90 -2.13 -10.74 -4.23
C THR A 90 -2.75 -11.74 -5.20
N THR A 91 -2.92 -11.36 -6.48
CA THR A 91 -3.43 -12.22 -7.54
C THR A 91 -2.37 -13.20 -8.04
N ASP A 92 -1.18 -12.69 -8.39
CA ASP A 92 -0.09 -13.51 -8.95
C ASP A 92 0.85 -14.05 -7.86
N GLY A 93 0.69 -13.59 -6.62
CA GLY A 93 1.57 -13.94 -5.51
C GLY A 93 2.98 -13.38 -5.66
N LEU A 94 3.19 -12.31 -6.45
CA LEU A 94 4.50 -11.75 -6.75
C LEU A 94 4.68 -10.37 -6.10
N GLY A 95 5.86 -10.08 -5.58
CA GLY A 95 6.14 -8.78 -5.02
C GLY A 95 7.61 -8.50 -4.80
N PHE A 96 7.88 -7.33 -4.23
CA PHE A 96 9.20 -6.97 -3.76
C PHE A 96 9.08 -6.22 -2.43
N VAL A 97 10.18 -6.24 -1.69
CA VAL A 97 10.33 -5.53 -0.41
C VAL A 97 11.65 -4.80 -0.39
N ASN A 98 11.62 -3.59 0.12
CA ASN A 98 12.80 -2.85 0.54
C ASN A 98 12.59 -2.44 1.99
N GLY A 99 13.63 -2.56 2.80
CA GLY A 99 13.49 -2.21 4.20
C GLY A 99 14.80 -1.92 4.89
N GLU A 100 14.66 -1.50 6.13
CA GLU A 100 15.73 -1.25 7.07
C GLU A 100 15.50 -2.14 8.29
N PHE A 101 16.59 -2.62 8.87
CA PHE A 101 16.52 -3.43 10.07
C PHE A 101 17.47 -2.88 11.13
N ARG A 102 17.10 -3.11 12.38
CA ARG A 102 17.93 -2.81 13.54
C ARG A 102 17.86 -3.97 14.51
N ILE A 103 19.02 -4.46 14.92
CA ILE A 103 19.20 -5.42 15.99
C ILE A 103 19.84 -4.66 17.15
N LYS A 104 19.23 -4.76 18.32
CA LYS A 104 19.75 -4.17 19.55
C LYS A 104 19.88 -5.26 20.61
N ASP A 105 21.08 -5.38 21.13
CA ASP A 105 21.38 -6.06 22.38
C ASP A 105 21.96 -5.04 23.38
N ASP A 106 22.23 -5.45 24.61
CA ASP A 106 22.77 -4.57 25.65
C ASP A 106 24.13 -3.97 25.24
N ASP A 107 24.98 -4.76 24.58
CA ASP A 107 26.34 -4.37 24.17
C ASP A 107 26.51 -4.17 22.65
N SER A 108 25.53 -4.59 21.84
CA SER A 108 25.67 -4.60 20.37
C SER A 108 24.51 -3.89 19.66
N ARG A 109 24.85 -3.19 18.57
CA ARG A 109 23.88 -2.50 17.70
C ARG A 109 24.25 -2.73 16.26
N VAL A 110 23.41 -3.48 15.57
CA VAL A 110 23.50 -3.66 14.12
C VAL A 110 22.34 -2.92 13.47
N ASN A 111 22.64 -2.16 12.43
CA ASN A 111 21.64 -1.53 11.60
C ASN A 111 22.04 -1.70 10.13
N GLY A 112 21.03 -1.84 9.28
CA GLY A 112 21.26 -2.13 7.88
C GLY A 112 20.02 -1.99 7.03
N LYS A 113 20.20 -2.34 5.76
CA LYS A 113 19.15 -2.35 4.74
C LYS A 113 19.04 -3.74 4.14
N PHE A 114 17.86 -4.05 3.64
CA PHE A 114 17.63 -5.27 2.87
C PHE A 114 16.70 -4.98 1.70
N SER A 115 16.87 -5.77 0.66
CA SER A 115 16.03 -5.78 -0.52
C SER A 115 15.78 -7.21 -0.93
N GLY A 116 14.56 -7.50 -1.37
CA GLY A 116 14.20 -8.86 -1.77
C GLY A 116 12.94 -8.93 -2.61
N THR A 117 12.72 -10.12 -3.12
CA THR A 117 11.57 -10.49 -3.95
C THR A 117 10.69 -11.45 -3.17
N ILE A 118 9.38 -11.31 -3.36
CA ILE A 118 8.35 -12.14 -2.72
C ILE A 118 7.70 -12.98 -3.81
N LYS A 119 7.56 -14.30 -3.57
CA LYS A 119 6.76 -15.20 -4.39
C LYS A 119 5.98 -16.15 -3.50
N ASN A 120 4.66 -16.20 -3.66
CA ASN A 120 3.75 -17.07 -2.90
C ASN A 120 3.98 -16.96 -1.37
N GLY A 121 4.14 -15.73 -0.87
CA GLY A 121 4.42 -15.47 0.54
C GLY A 121 5.81 -15.90 1.03
N GLN A 122 6.75 -16.20 0.13
CA GLN A 122 8.15 -16.47 0.45
C GLN A 122 9.01 -15.31 0.00
N LEU A 123 9.73 -14.71 0.93
CA LEU A 123 10.71 -13.66 0.72
C LEU A 123 12.10 -14.29 0.56
N VAL A 124 12.82 -13.86 -0.49
CA VAL A 124 14.25 -14.08 -0.63
C VAL A 124 14.91 -12.78 -1.06
N GLY A 125 16.04 -12.46 -0.45
CA GLY A 125 16.74 -11.22 -0.71
C GLY A 125 18.16 -11.23 -0.18
N TYR A 126 18.72 -10.03 -0.11
CA TYR A 126 20.03 -9.77 0.45
C TYR A 126 19.93 -8.62 1.43
N LEU A 127 20.85 -8.60 2.38
CA LEU A 127 20.98 -7.54 3.37
C LEU A 127 22.42 -7.06 3.47
N THR A 128 22.56 -5.81 3.87
CA THR A 128 23.83 -5.18 4.20
C THR A 128 23.65 -4.37 5.48
N GLY A 129 24.62 -4.42 6.38
CA GLY A 129 24.53 -3.75 7.67
C GLY A 129 25.88 -3.46 8.29
N ARG A 130 25.86 -2.70 9.39
CA ARG A 130 27.05 -2.34 10.16
C ARG A 130 26.80 -2.55 11.64
N SER A 131 27.75 -3.21 12.29
CA SER A 131 27.84 -3.30 13.75
C SER A 131 28.63 -2.11 14.28
N HIS A 132 28.02 -1.32 15.17
CA HIS A 132 28.67 -0.15 15.74
C HIS A 132 29.65 -0.51 16.85
N GLY A 133 29.30 -1.45 17.73
CA GLY A 133 30.15 -1.84 18.87
C GLY A 133 31.42 -2.59 18.46
N HIS A 134 31.36 -3.35 17.36
CA HIS A 134 32.47 -4.17 16.88
C HIS A 134 33.06 -3.67 15.55
N HIS A 135 32.63 -2.50 15.06
CA HIS A 135 33.05 -1.92 13.78
C HIS A 135 32.99 -2.86 12.56
N ALA A 136 32.13 -3.88 12.59
CA ALA A 136 32.03 -4.90 11.55
C ALA A 136 30.99 -4.55 10.48
N ILE A 137 31.19 -5.07 9.26
CA ILE A 137 30.19 -5.04 8.18
C ILE A 137 29.52 -6.41 8.13
N VAL A 138 28.19 -6.41 8.01
CA VAL A 138 27.36 -7.62 7.86
C VAL A 138 26.86 -7.65 6.42
N LEU A 139 27.16 -8.72 5.70
CA LEU A 139 26.63 -8.99 4.36
C LEU A 139 26.04 -10.39 4.38
N GLY A 140 24.86 -10.57 3.79
CA GLY A 140 24.25 -11.89 3.76
C GLY A 140 23.01 -11.97 2.89
N ASN A 141 22.61 -13.19 2.61
CA ASN A 141 21.28 -13.50 2.10
C ASN A 141 20.26 -13.47 3.24
N LEU A 142 19.02 -13.16 2.87
CA LEU A 142 17.85 -13.12 3.74
C LEU A 142 16.77 -14.03 3.13
N SER A 143 16.11 -14.83 3.95
CA SER A 143 14.86 -15.50 3.56
C SER A 143 13.85 -15.49 4.70
N ALA A 144 12.56 -15.41 4.39
CA ALA A 144 11.49 -15.51 5.40
C ALA A 144 10.15 -15.90 4.74
N ALA A 145 9.23 -16.45 5.52
CA ALA A 145 7.82 -16.45 5.16
C ALA A 145 7.23 -15.05 5.41
N PHE A 146 6.85 -14.36 4.34
CA PHE A 146 6.34 -13.00 4.36
C PHE A 146 5.59 -12.67 3.05
N ALA A 147 4.38 -12.13 3.17
CA ALA A 147 3.51 -11.79 2.02
C ALA A 147 3.15 -10.30 1.94
N GLY A 148 3.80 -9.44 2.74
CA GLY A 148 3.39 -8.04 2.89
C GLY A 148 2.13 -7.88 3.73
N GLY A 149 1.57 -6.67 3.73
CA GLY A 149 0.32 -6.40 4.44
C GLY A 149 0.41 -6.51 5.96
N THR A 150 -0.56 -7.22 6.52
CA THR A 150 -0.63 -7.53 7.95
C THR A 150 0.13 -8.82 8.31
N SER A 151 0.90 -9.40 7.39
CA SER A 151 1.73 -10.57 7.70
C SER A 151 3.00 -10.19 8.44
N ASN A 152 3.37 -11.01 9.43
CA ASN A 152 4.66 -10.93 10.10
C ASN A 152 5.75 -11.66 9.29
N PHE A 153 7.01 -11.36 9.57
CA PHE A 153 8.13 -12.18 9.12
C PHE A 153 8.22 -13.44 10.00
N ALA A 154 7.96 -14.60 9.41
CA ALA A 154 8.08 -15.89 10.08
C ALA A 154 9.24 -16.70 9.49
N ASP A 155 9.82 -17.60 10.29
CA ASP A 155 10.90 -18.51 9.90
C ASP A 155 12.06 -17.83 9.15
N GLY A 156 12.38 -16.60 9.58
CA GLY A 156 13.40 -15.77 8.99
C GLY A 156 14.79 -16.36 9.18
N LYS A 157 15.63 -16.26 8.16
CA LYS A 157 17.03 -16.70 8.17
C LYS A 157 17.94 -15.64 7.56
N ILE A 158 19.12 -15.48 8.15
CA ILE A 158 20.22 -14.66 7.66
C ILE A 158 21.44 -15.57 7.49
N GLY A 159 22.10 -15.51 6.33
CA GLY A 159 23.33 -16.26 6.08
C GLY A 159 23.14 -17.78 5.93
N ALA A 160 21.92 -18.29 6.07
CA ALA A 160 21.66 -19.73 6.02
C ALA A 160 21.54 -20.24 4.58
N GLY A 161 22.03 -21.47 4.34
CA GLY A 161 21.77 -22.20 3.11
C GLY A 161 20.30 -22.64 3.01
N GLY A 162 19.72 -22.57 1.81
CA GLY A 162 18.38 -23.11 1.51
C GLY A 162 17.26 -22.09 1.40
N SER A 163 17.45 -21.01 0.61
CA SER A 163 16.35 -20.16 0.18
C SER A 163 15.61 -20.78 -1.02
N THR A 164 14.28 -20.68 -1.03
CA THR A 164 13.47 -21.04 -2.19
C THR A 164 13.92 -20.20 -3.39
N ALA A 165 14.08 -20.77 -4.58
CA ALA A 165 14.43 -19.98 -5.76
C ALA A 165 13.27 -19.03 -6.11
N VAL A 166 13.42 -17.76 -5.75
CA VAL A 166 12.51 -16.69 -6.19
C VAL A 166 13.07 -16.11 -7.48
N LEU A 167 12.25 -16.10 -8.53
CA LEU A 167 12.61 -15.52 -9.83
C LEU A 167 12.77 -14.00 -9.70
N ALA A 168 13.57 -13.39 -10.58
CA ALA A 168 13.68 -11.94 -10.66
C ALA A 168 12.29 -11.31 -10.86
N VAL A 169 11.98 -10.28 -10.06
CA VAL A 169 10.73 -9.53 -10.15
C VAL A 169 11.00 -8.21 -10.86
N VAL A 170 10.35 -8.00 -12.00
CA VAL A 170 10.33 -6.71 -12.69
C VAL A 170 9.14 -5.91 -12.14
N ALA A 171 9.43 -4.79 -11.48
CA ALA A 171 8.42 -3.96 -10.85
C ALA A 171 8.42 -2.54 -11.43
N GLY A 172 7.23 -2.03 -11.71
CA GLY A 172 6.96 -0.62 -12.06
C GLY A 172 5.93 -0.01 -11.13
N ARG A 173 5.48 1.22 -11.39
CA ARG A 173 4.35 1.81 -10.63
C ARG A 173 3.09 0.99 -10.92
N PRO A 174 2.53 0.24 -9.95
CA PRO A 174 1.39 -0.64 -10.22
C PRO A 174 0.14 0.16 -10.53
N CYS A 175 0.04 1.38 -9.99
CA CYS A 175 -1.15 2.20 -10.08
C CYS A 175 -0.79 3.61 -10.56
N LYS A 176 -1.54 4.09 -11.55
CA LYS A 176 -1.55 5.50 -11.91
C LYS A 176 -2.22 6.23 -10.74
N PRO A 177 -1.71 7.39 -10.29
CA PRO A 177 -2.47 8.21 -9.37
C PRO A 177 -3.84 8.42 -10.00
N ALA A 178 -4.92 8.14 -9.26
CA ALA A 178 -6.23 8.59 -9.67
C ALA A 178 -6.06 10.07 -9.97
N ARG A 179 -6.21 10.46 -11.24
CA ARG A 179 -6.36 11.86 -11.56
C ARG A 179 -7.68 12.20 -10.89
N GLU A 180 -7.60 12.70 -9.66
CA GLU A 180 -8.74 13.28 -8.97
C GLU A 180 -9.30 14.24 -10.02
N SER A 181 -10.46 13.89 -10.57
CA SER A 181 -11.19 14.80 -11.42
C SER A 181 -11.61 15.89 -10.46
N ARG A 182 -10.69 16.83 -10.20
CA ARG A 182 -10.98 18.11 -9.60
C ARG A 182 -12.22 18.56 -10.36
N PRO A 183 -13.39 18.71 -9.71
CA PRO A 183 -14.53 19.24 -10.40
C PRO A 183 -14.10 20.64 -10.80
N GLU A 184 -13.64 20.78 -12.04
CA GLU A 184 -13.55 22.09 -12.65
C GLU A 184 -14.94 22.67 -12.52
N PRO A 185 -15.11 23.88 -11.96
CA PRO A 185 -16.41 24.49 -11.89
C PRO A 185 -16.93 24.63 -13.31
N LYS A 186 -17.77 23.68 -13.74
CA LYS A 186 -18.43 23.72 -15.04
C LYS A 186 -19.44 24.84 -14.98
N ARG A 187 -19.03 26.02 -15.43
CA ARG A 187 -19.93 27.14 -15.66
C ARG A 187 -20.87 26.74 -16.79
N VAL A 188 -22.16 26.68 -16.50
CA VAL A 188 -23.18 26.49 -17.52
C VAL A 188 -23.68 27.89 -17.90
N HIS A 189 -23.52 28.22 -19.18
CA HIS A 189 -24.07 29.43 -19.78
C HIS A 189 -25.15 29.01 -20.76
N ALA A 190 -26.32 29.62 -20.64
CA ALA A 190 -27.47 29.31 -21.48
C ALA A 190 -28.20 30.60 -21.85
N GLU A 191 -28.63 30.68 -23.11
CA GLU A 191 -29.46 31.77 -23.63
C GLU A 191 -30.69 31.15 -24.29
N GLY A 192 -31.88 31.60 -23.89
CA GLY A 192 -33.11 31.01 -24.40
C GLY A 192 -34.35 31.40 -23.61
N ILE A 193 -35.38 30.55 -23.67
CA ILE A 193 -36.65 30.78 -23.01
C ILE A 193 -36.62 30.19 -21.60
N ALA A 194 -36.89 31.02 -20.59
CA ALA A 194 -36.94 30.63 -19.19
C ALA A 194 -38.22 29.83 -18.86
N THR A 195 -38.07 28.78 -18.07
CA THR A 195 -39.17 28.13 -17.35
C THR A 195 -38.84 28.11 -15.86
N LEU A 196 -39.71 28.72 -15.05
CA LEU A 196 -39.57 28.81 -13.60
C LEU A 196 -40.37 27.70 -12.91
N ALA A 197 -39.81 27.11 -11.86
CA ALA A 197 -40.48 26.11 -11.03
C ALA A 197 -40.28 26.40 -9.54
N GLY A 198 -41.20 25.90 -8.70
CA GLY A 198 -41.10 26.00 -7.23
C GLY A 198 -42.10 26.91 -6.51
N GLY A 199 -43.19 27.33 -7.16
CA GLY A 199 -44.18 28.26 -6.56
C GLY A 199 -43.68 29.70 -6.52
N PRO A 200 -44.45 30.66 -5.95
CA PRO A 200 -44.01 32.03 -5.74
C PRO A 200 -43.38 32.19 -4.33
N PRO A 201 -42.07 32.51 -4.19
CA PRO A 201 -41.08 32.74 -5.24
C PRO A 201 -40.49 31.43 -5.82
N PRO A 202 -40.04 31.44 -7.10
CA PRO A 202 -39.52 30.24 -7.75
C PRO A 202 -38.21 29.79 -7.11
N THR A 203 -37.99 28.48 -7.04
CA THR A 203 -36.79 27.86 -6.46
C THR A 203 -35.83 27.33 -7.51
N SER A 204 -36.27 27.22 -8.77
CA SER A 204 -35.41 26.81 -9.88
C SER A 204 -35.79 27.48 -11.21
N ILE A 205 -34.81 27.59 -12.09
CA ILE A 205 -34.94 28.07 -13.45
C ILE A 205 -34.33 27.07 -14.42
N THR A 206 -35.03 26.77 -15.52
CA THR A 206 -34.51 26.03 -16.67
C THR A 206 -34.54 26.93 -17.89
N VAL A 207 -33.55 26.81 -18.77
CA VAL A 207 -33.49 27.58 -20.03
C VAL A 207 -33.53 26.61 -21.19
N THR A 208 -34.46 26.84 -22.10
CA THR A 208 -34.54 26.12 -23.37
C THR A 208 -33.84 26.94 -24.45
N PRO A 209 -32.63 26.55 -24.91
CA PRO A 209 -31.91 27.30 -25.93
C PRO A 209 -32.64 27.26 -27.27
N LYS A 210 -32.42 28.29 -28.11
CA LYS A 210 -32.96 28.30 -29.48
C LYS A 210 -32.42 27.15 -30.34
N HIS A 211 -31.18 26.74 -30.07
CA HIS A 211 -30.50 25.62 -30.71
C HIS A 211 -29.77 24.81 -29.65
N GLY A 212 -30.28 23.62 -29.31
CA GLY A 212 -29.62 22.69 -28.39
C GLY A 212 -30.56 22.03 -27.38
N PRO A 213 -30.02 21.10 -26.57
CA PRO A 213 -30.77 20.43 -25.53
C PRO A 213 -31.14 21.41 -24.40
N VAL A 214 -32.26 21.14 -23.72
CA VAL A 214 -32.69 21.87 -22.53
C VAL A 214 -31.60 21.80 -21.46
N THR A 215 -31.27 22.93 -20.84
CA THR A 215 -30.25 22.95 -19.79
C THR A 215 -30.77 22.34 -18.50
N PRO A 216 -29.90 21.68 -17.71
CA PRO A 216 -30.28 21.21 -16.37
C PRO A 216 -30.80 22.37 -15.51
N PRO A 217 -31.73 22.10 -14.56
CA PRO A 217 -32.30 23.13 -13.70
C PRO A 217 -31.22 23.78 -12.82
N CYS A 218 -31.20 25.11 -12.79
CA CYS A 218 -30.41 25.88 -11.85
C CYS A 218 -31.27 26.21 -10.63
N ALA A 219 -30.79 25.87 -9.44
CA ALA A 219 -31.38 26.30 -8.18
C ALA A 219 -31.19 27.81 -8.01
N ILE A 220 -32.25 28.51 -7.61
CA ILE A 220 -32.22 29.94 -7.29
C ILE A 220 -31.91 30.06 -5.79
N PRO A 221 -30.77 30.65 -5.39
CA PRO A 221 -30.51 30.89 -3.97
C PRO A 221 -31.60 31.73 -3.34
N VAL A 222 -31.92 31.46 -2.07
CA VAL A 222 -32.89 32.27 -1.30
C VAL A 222 -32.50 33.75 -1.19
N ALA A 223 -31.20 34.05 -1.30
CA ALA A 223 -30.67 35.42 -1.28
C ALA A 223 -30.62 36.08 -2.68
N PHE A 224 -30.92 35.34 -3.76
CA PHE A 224 -30.85 35.84 -5.12
C PHE A 224 -32.17 36.49 -5.53
N VAL A 225 -32.13 37.80 -5.83
CA VAL A 225 -33.29 38.54 -6.32
C VAL A 225 -33.33 38.46 -7.85
N LEU A 226 -34.39 37.84 -8.39
CA LEU A 226 -34.62 37.83 -9.83
C LEU A 226 -34.93 39.25 -10.34
N PRO A 227 -34.37 39.68 -11.48
CA PRO A 227 -34.74 40.94 -12.13
C PRO A 227 -36.24 40.99 -12.45
N ALA A 228 -36.83 42.19 -12.35
CA ALA A 228 -38.20 42.42 -12.74
C ALA A 228 -38.43 42.02 -14.21
N GLY A 229 -39.52 41.28 -14.47
CA GLY A 229 -39.87 40.79 -15.82
C GLY A 229 -39.33 39.39 -16.16
N VAL A 230 -38.52 38.77 -15.30
CA VAL A 230 -38.17 37.34 -15.45
C VAL A 230 -39.37 36.49 -15.04
N VAL A 231 -40.14 36.04 -16.03
CA VAL A 231 -41.28 35.14 -15.89
C VAL A 231 -41.09 33.91 -16.79
N THR A 232 -41.86 32.85 -16.58
CA THR A 232 -41.91 31.73 -17.54
C THR A 232 -42.27 32.26 -18.93
N GLY A 233 -41.49 31.90 -19.95
CA GLY A 233 -41.61 32.41 -21.31
C GLY A 233 -40.70 33.60 -21.64
N ALA A 234 -40.05 34.23 -20.65
CA ALA A 234 -39.13 35.34 -20.88
C ALA A 234 -37.84 34.86 -21.58
N LYS A 235 -37.28 35.69 -22.47
CA LYS A 235 -35.95 35.48 -23.05
C LYS A 235 -34.89 35.91 -22.05
N VAL A 236 -34.03 34.96 -21.65
CA VAL A 236 -33.02 35.20 -20.64
C VAL A 236 -31.67 34.61 -21.03
N GLU A 237 -30.62 35.23 -20.50
CA GLU A 237 -29.27 34.70 -20.44
C GLU A 237 -28.98 34.32 -18.98
N THR A 238 -28.72 33.04 -18.71
CA THR A 238 -28.40 32.53 -17.37
C THR A 238 -26.97 32.03 -17.29
N LYS A 239 -26.31 32.31 -16.16
CA LYS A 239 -25.06 31.66 -15.75
C LYS A 239 -25.30 30.91 -14.45
N CYS A 240 -24.92 29.64 -14.44
CA CYS A 240 -25.04 28.79 -13.28
C CYS A 240 -23.69 28.12 -13.00
N GLU A 241 -23.37 27.99 -11.72
CA GLU A 241 -22.14 27.38 -11.24
C GLU A 241 -22.46 26.21 -10.31
N TRP A 242 -21.69 25.14 -10.39
CA TRP A 242 -21.82 24.03 -9.44
C TRP A 242 -21.28 24.46 -8.07
N VAL A 243 -22.12 24.36 -7.04
CA VAL A 243 -21.76 24.69 -5.65
C VAL A 243 -21.91 23.42 -4.79
N GLY A 244 -20.88 23.13 -4.00
CA GLY A 244 -20.87 22.10 -2.95
C GLY A 244 -20.23 20.75 -3.32
N PRO A 245 -19.85 19.93 -2.30
CA PRO A 245 -19.52 18.52 -2.49
C PRO A 245 -20.77 17.71 -2.83
N ALA A 246 -20.60 16.53 -3.42
CA ALA A 246 -21.68 15.72 -4.01
C ALA A 246 -22.88 15.43 -3.05
N PRO A 247 -24.14 15.45 -3.54
CA PRO A 247 -24.55 15.83 -4.89
C PRO A 247 -24.45 17.34 -5.05
N ALA A 248 -23.59 17.77 -5.97
CA ALA A 248 -23.38 19.19 -6.19
C ALA A 248 -24.68 19.78 -6.79
N VAL A 249 -24.96 21.05 -6.53
CA VAL A 249 -26.18 21.70 -7.04
C VAL A 249 -25.76 22.82 -7.98
N LEU A 250 -26.36 22.83 -9.17
CA LEU A 250 -26.16 23.92 -10.13
C LEU A 250 -26.89 25.16 -9.60
N THR A 251 -26.15 26.17 -9.17
CA THR A 251 -26.69 27.36 -8.52
C THR A 251 -26.66 28.54 -9.48
N LEU A 252 -27.77 29.26 -9.59
CA LEU A 252 -27.87 30.46 -10.42
C LEU A 252 -26.99 31.57 -9.83
N THR A 253 -26.06 32.10 -10.63
CA THR A 253 -25.17 33.21 -10.24
C THR A 253 -25.49 34.49 -10.98
N LYS A 254 -26.07 34.40 -12.18
CA LYS A 254 -26.47 35.57 -12.97
C LYS A 254 -27.65 35.23 -13.87
N VAL A 255 -28.60 36.15 -13.97
CA VAL A 255 -29.65 36.13 -14.98
C VAL A 255 -29.79 37.53 -15.59
N ARG A 256 -29.95 37.61 -16.91
CA ARG A 256 -30.24 38.85 -17.63
C ARG A 256 -31.44 38.65 -18.54
N LEU A 257 -32.32 39.65 -18.57
CA LEU A 257 -33.44 39.70 -19.49
C LEU A 257 -32.95 40.23 -20.84
N HIS A 258 -33.30 39.55 -21.93
CA HIS A 258 -33.18 40.12 -23.27
C HIS A 258 -34.46 40.87 -23.60
N LYS A 259 -34.32 42.17 -23.91
CA LYS A 259 -35.42 43.01 -24.40
C LYS A 259 -35.65 42.75 -25.89
#